data_AF-X0V3G4-F1
#
_entry.id   AF-X0V3G4-F1
#
_cell.length_a   1.000
_cell.length_b   1.000
_cell.length_c   1.000
_cell.angle_alpha   90.00
_cell.angle_beta   90.00
_cell.angle_gamma   90.00
#
_symmetry.space_group_name_H-M   'P 1'
#
loop_
_entity.id
_entity.type
_entity.pdbx_description
1 polymer ?
#
loop_
_entity_poly.entity_id
_entity_poly.type
_entity_poly.pdbx_seq_one_letter_code
_entity_poly.pdbx_strand_id
1 'polypeptide(L)' 'MESTKHLIFSVLLVIFIITLGVTGYMIIEGWNLLDALYMTVTTLTTVG' A
#
# COMPACT_ATOMS: atom_id res chain seq x y z
N MET A 1 -21.21 9.50 -14.83
CA MET A 1 -21.19 8.62 -13.63
C MET A 1 -20.36 7.34 -13.83
N GLU A 2 -19.46 7.30 -14.82
CA GLU A 2 -18.54 6.16 -15.01
C GLU A 2 -17.15 6.42 -14.37
N SER A 3 -16.70 7.68 -14.36
CA SER A 3 -15.40 8.08 -13.78
C SER A 3 -15.32 7.86 -12.27
N THR A 4 -16.43 8.02 -11.53
CA THR A 4 -16.46 7.81 -10.07
C THR A 4 -16.22 6.34 -9.71
N LYS A 5 -16.79 5.40 -10.46
CA LYS A 5 -16.58 3.96 -10.25
C LYS A 5 -15.11 3.59 -10.48
N HIS A 6 -14.51 4.16 -11.52
CA HIS A 6 -13.10 3.94 -11.85
C HIS A 6 -12.18 4.47 -10.74
N LEU A 7 -12.44 5.68 -10.23
CA LEU A 7 -11.70 6.25 -9.11
C LEU A 7 -11.83 5.41 -7.84
N ILE A 8 -13.03 4.94 -7.50
CA ILE A 8 -13.25 4.08 -6.33
C ILE A 8 -12.44 2.79 -6.45
N PHE A 9 -12.43 2.18 -7.63
CA PHE A 9 -11.67 0.96 -7.88
C PHE A 9 -10.16 1.18 -7.76
N SER A 10 -9.64 2.28 -8.33
CA SER A 10 -8.23 2.65 -8.19
C SER A 10 -7.84 2.87 -6.74
N VAL A 11 -8.66 3.59 -5.96
CA VAL A 11 -8.39 3.80 -4.52
C VAL A 11 -8.42 2.49 -3.75
N LEU A 12 -9.39 1.60 -4.03
CA LEU A 12 -9.44 0.27 -3.42
C LEU A 12 -8.20 -0.57 -3.74
N LEU A 13 -7.74 -0.54 -4.99
CA LEU A 13 -6.51 -1.23 -5.39
C LEU A 13 -5.28 -0.70 -4.65
N VAL A 14 -5.16 0.62 -4.51
CA VAL A 14 -4.06 1.23 -3.75
C VAL A 14 -4.07 0.78 -2.30
N ILE A 15 -5.23 0.81 -1.64
CA ILE A 15 -5.38 0.35 -0.25
C ILE A 15 -5.03 -1.15 -0.14
N PHE A 16 -5.45 -1.96 -1.10
CA PHE A 16 -5.15 -3.39 -1.14
C PHE A 16 -3.65 -3.65 -1.26
N ILE A 17 -2.97 -2.96 -2.18
CA ILE A 17 -1.52 -3.10 -2.38
C ILE A 17 -0.76 -2.64 -1.14
N ILE A 18 -1.15 -1.52 -0.52
CA ILE A 18 -0.52 -1.04 0.72
C ILE A 18 -0.68 -2.08 1.84
N THR A 19 -1.89 -2.63 2.02
CA THR A 19 -2.15 -3.63 3.06
C THR A 19 -1.31 -4.89 2.85
N LEU A 20 -1.19 -5.36 1.60
CA LEU A 20 -0.32 -6.49 1.24
C LEU A 20 1.15 -6.19 1.51
N GLY A 21 1.65 -5.02 1.11
CA GLY A 21 3.03 -4.61 1.34
C GLY A 21 3.38 -4.54 2.82
N VAL A 22 2.54 -3.84 3.61
CA VAL A 22 2.70 -3.73 5.07
C VAL A 22 2.70 -5.10 5.73
N THR A 23 1.73 -5.95 5.40
CA THR A 23 1.64 -7.29 5.96
C THR A 23 2.85 -8.15 5.57
N GLY A 24 3.33 -8.03 4.32
CA GLY A 24 4.54 -8.67 3.85
C GLY A 24 5.77 -8.26 4.66
N TYR A 25 6.00 -6.96 4.85
CA TYR A 25 7.11 -6.46 5.65
C TYR A 25 7.01 -6.86 7.13
N MET A 26 5.80 -6.87 7.70
CA MET A 26 5.61 -7.30 9.08
C MET A 26 5.88 -8.80 9.28
N ILE A 27 5.49 -9.66 8.32
CA ILE A 27 5.65 -11.13 8.44
C ILE A 27 7.06 -11.58 8.06
N ILE A 28 7.60 -11.06 6.96
CA ILE A 28 8.87 -11.54 6.38
C ILE A 28 10.05 -10.90 7.09
N GLU A 29 10.01 -9.58 7.28
CA GLU A 29 11.11 -8.81 7.84
C GLU A 29 10.93 -8.55 9.34
N GLY A 30 9.75 -8.83 9.91
CA GLY A 30 9.46 -8.61 11.32
C GLY A 30 9.36 -7.13 11.71
N TRP A 31 9.14 -6.24 10.75
CA TRP A 31 9.09 -4.80 11.00
C TRP A 31 7.84 -4.41 11.77
N ASN A 32 7.93 -3.33 12.54
CA ASN A 32 6.74 -2.75 13.16
C ASN A 32 5.83 -2.10 12.09
N LEU A 33 4.57 -1.83 12.46
CA LEU A 33 3.56 -1.29 11.53
C LEU A 33 4.00 0.01 10.85
N LEU A 34 4.62 0.92 11.60
CA LEU A 34 5.02 2.24 11.11
C LEU A 34 6.15 2.14 10.09
N ASP A 35 7.16 1.33 10.37
CA ASP A 35 8.30 1.10 9.48
C ASP A 35 7.87 0.37 8.21
N ALA A 36 7.03 -0.66 8.35
CA ALA A 36 6.45 -1.40 7.23
C ALA A 36 5.58 -0.50 6.33
N LEU A 37 4.77 0.38 6.94
CA LEU A 37 3.96 1.36 6.21
C LEU A 37 4.82 2.39 5.50
N TYR A 38 5.81 2.96 6.18
CA TYR A 38 6.73 3.92 5.63
C TYR A 38 7.41 3.35 4.37
N MET A 39 7.99 2.16 4.48
CA MET A 39 8.68 1.51 3.37
C MET A 39 7.77 1.16 2.20
N THR A 40 6.57 0.64 2.50
CA THR A 40 5.58 0.32 1.47
C THR A 40 5.21 1.56 0.67
N VAL A 41 4.98 2.70 1.35
CA VAL A 41 4.61 3.96 0.70
C VAL A 41 5.78 4.52 -0.12
N THR A 42 6.99 4.64 0.45
CA THR A 42 8.15 5.20 -0.27
C THR A 42 8.51 4.38 -1.51
N THR A 43 8.33 3.05 -1.45
CA THR A 43 8.52 2.16 -2.59
C THR A 43 7.46 2.36 -3.66
N LEU A 44 6.17 2.41 -3.28
CA LEU A 44 5.08 2.63 -4.24
C LEU A 44 5.18 3.97 -4.96
N THR A 45 5.62 5.01 -4.25
CA THR A 45 5.79 6.36 -4.80
C THR A 45 7.15 6.57 -5.45
N THR A 46 7.96 5.52 -5.57
CA THR A 46 9.32 5.55 -6.14
C THR A 46 10.23 6.60 -5.52
N VAL A 47 10.05 6.90 -4.24
CA VAL A 47 10.94 7.81 -3.48
C VAL A 47 12.25 7.08 -3.22
N GLY A 48 12.17 5.80 -2.84
CA GLY A 48 13.31 5.02 -2.36
C GLY A 48 13.71 5.46 -0.96
#